data_AF-A0A9D9GAV1-F1
#
_entry.id   AF-A0A9D9GAV1-F1
#
_cell.length_a   1.000
_cell.length_b   1.000
_cell.length_c   1.000
_cell.angle_alpha   90.00
_cell.angle_beta   90.00
_cell.angle_gamma   90.00
#
_symmetry.space_group_name_H-M   'P 1'
#
loop_
_entity.id
_entity.type
_entity.pdbx_description
1 polymer ?
#
loop_
_entity_poly.entity_id
_entity_poly.type
_entity_poly.pdbx_seq_one_letter_code
_entity_poly.pdbx_strand_id
1 'polypeptide(L)'
;MIQCYDGGAGNVNSVGSWNFTGVRERHAGLLNYSNDWSVEKNMAQFQKWKDDGVATGGFVWVYNDETWDLNAWASGMNRVFKAITVPEDQVAVRCYSEKNFNGYCVALPMGKFTQADLAVYGLKAKDLASFELVDSTCQVRLYTSTNCTGSSILRRTSAKLLSTAYTDKVCSIVVEPNPTAIKEINSDTPKNKNHEAIYNLNGQRLNKIQKGINIVDGKKIMVK
;
A
#
# COMPACT_ATOMS: atom_id res chain seq x y z
N MET A 1 22.28 -19.42 -7.84
CA MET A 1 21.08 -19.58 -7.00
C MET A 1 20.90 -21.07 -6.69
N ILE A 2 20.73 -21.44 -5.42
CA ILE A 2 20.37 -22.80 -5.02
C ILE A 2 18.96 -22.76 -4.40
N GLN A 3 18.09 -23.65 -4.88
CA GLN A 3 16.76 -23.89 -4.33
C GLN A 3 16.81 -25.19 -3.51
N CYS A 4 16.35 -25.13 -2.28
CA CYS A 4 16.32 -26.29 -1.41
C CYS A 4 14.98 -26.37 -0.69
N TYR A 5 14.44 -27.59 -0.63
CA TYR A 5 13.13 -27.90 -0.11
C TYR A 5 13.27 -28.80 1.11
N ASP A 6 12.58 -28.47 2.19
CA ASP A 6 12.73 -29.19 3.45
C ASP A 6 12.07 -30.59 3.44
N GLY A 7 11.28 -30.94 2.43
CA GLY A 7 10.53 -32.19 2.43
C GLY A 7 9.24 -32.10 3.26
N GLY A 8 8.39 -33.14 3.18
CA GLY A 8 7.04 -33.16 3.75
C GLY A 8 6.94 -33.06 5.29
N ALA A 9 5.70 -33.20 5.79
CA ALA A 9 5.33 -32.95 7.19
C ALA A 9 6.30 -33.59 8.20
N GLY A 10 6.96 -32.75 9.00
CA GLY A 10 7.88 -33.17 10.06
C GLY A 10 9.34 -32.73 9.89
N ASN A 11 9.74 -32.26 8.71
CA ASN A 11 11.14 -31.94 8.42
C ASN A 11 11.58 -30.47 8.66
N VAL A 12 10.78 -29.63 9.33
CA VAL A 12 10.92 -28.15 9.47
C VAL A 12 12.28 -27.59 9.98
N ASN A 13 13.27 -28.44 10.24
CA ASN A 13 14.53 -28.11 10.89
C ASN A 13 15.80 -28.46 10.09
N SER A 14 15.73 -29.00 8.86
CA SER A 14 16.97 -29.46 8.19
C SER A 14 17.75 -28.36 7.47
N VAL A 15 17.10 -27.22 7.20
CA VAL A 15 17.66 -26.08 6.46
C VAL A 15 18.84 -25.42 7.19
N GLY A 16 18.76 -25.33 8.53
CA GLY A 16 19.83 -24.74 9.36
C GLY A 16 21.16 -25.51 9.34
N SER A 17 21.14 -26.76 8.90
CA SER A 17 22.33 -27.60 8.74
C SER A 17 22.96 -27.49 7.35
N TRP A 18 22.39 -26.70 6.44
CA TRP A 18 22.91 -26.56 5.08
C TRP A 18 24.17 -25.68 5.07
N ASN A 19 25.32 -26.29 4.84
CA ASN A 19 26.59 -25.57 4.68
C ASN A 19 26.90 -25.30 3.21
N PHE A 20 26.24 -24.30 2.63
CA PHE A 20 26.56 -23.81 1.28
C PHE A 20 27.59 -22.68 1.34
N THR A 21 28.85 -23.05 1.62
CA THR A 21 29.95 -22.10 1.68
C THR A 21 30.13 -21.37 0.34
N GLY A 22 30.20 -20.04 0.35
CA GLY A 22 30.42 -19.20 -0.84
C GLY A 22 29.18 -18.92 -1.71
N VAL A 23 28.03 -19.54 -1.45
CA VAL A 23 26.79 -19.28 -2.20
C VAL A 23 26.07 -18.08 -1.59
N ARG A 24 26.02 -16.95 -2.28
CA ARG A 24 25.41 -15.71 -1.75
C ARG A 24 23.88 -15.69 -1.79
N GLU A 25 23.27 -16.42 -2.74
CA GLU A 25 21.81 -16.46 -2.93
C GLU A 25 21.26 -17.87 -2.67
N ARG A 26 20.55 -18.02 -1.57
CA ARG A 26 19.96 -19.29 -1.09
C ARG A 26 18.47 -19.09 -0.92
N HIS A 27 17.66 -19.81 -1.70
CA HIS A 27 16.21 -19.73 -1.61
C HIS A 27 15.68 -21.00 -0.97
N ALA A 28 15.05 -20.87 0.20
CA ALA A 28 14.44 -22.00 0.90
C ALA A 28 12.99 -22.18 0.45
N GLY A 29 12.52 -23.42 0.43
CA GLY A 29 11.19 -23.79 -0.05
C GLY A 29 10.35 -24.50 1.00
N LEU A 30 9.06 -24.14 1.07
CA LEU A 30 8.04 -24.87 1.83
C LEU A 30 6.90 -25.30 0.92
N LEU A 31 6.22 -26.37 1.31
CA LEU A 31 4.94 -26.76 0.72
C LEU A 31 3.87 -25.75 1.16
N ASN A 32 2.92 -25.40 0.29
CA ASN A 32 1.78 -24.55 0.68
C ASN A 32 0.94 -25.17 1.84
N TYR A 33 0.97 -26.49 2.02
CA TYR A 33 0.30 -27.19 3.11
C TYR A 33 1.18 -27.48 4.33
N SER A 34 2.47 -27.10 4.29
CA SER A 34 3.32 -27.19 5.48
C SER A 34 2.75 -26.34 6.61
N ASN A 35 3.13 -26.67 7.84
CA ASN A 35 2.79 -25.87 9.02
C ASN A 35 1.28 -25.63 9.20
N ASP A 36 0.51 -26.72 9.16
CA ASP A 36 -0.94 -26.73 9.37
C ASP A 36 -1.74 -25.86 8.37
N TRP A 37 -1.33 -25.85 7.09
CA TRP A 37 -2.00 -25.08 6.03
C TRP A 37 -2.08 -23.56 6.32
N SER A 38 -1.20 -23.06 7.21
CA SER A 38 -1.24 -21.67 7.67
C SER A 38 -0.20 -20.84 6.95
N VAL A 39 -0.65 -19.82 6.21
CA VAL A 39 0.23 -18.80 5.60
C VAL A 39 1.10 -18.16 6.69
N GLU A 40 0.51 -17.81 7.82
CA GLU A 40 1.20 -17.15 8.94
C GLU A 40 2.35 -18.02 9.48
N LYS A 41 2.08 -19.30 9.77
CA LYS A 41 3.13 -20.21 10.28
C LYS A 41 4.23 -20.45 9.24
N ASN A 42 3.88 -20.54 7.96
CA ASN A 42 4.88 -20.63 6.90
C ASN A 42 5.74 -19.35 6.80
N MET A 43 5.13 -18.16 6.91
CA MET A 43 5.89 -16.90 6.91
C MET A 43 6.81 -16.81 8.13
N ALA A 44 6.38 -17.27 9.30
CA ALA A 44 7.23 -17.34 10.50
C ALA A 44 8.45 -18.25 10.27
N GLN A 45 8.27 -19.39 9.58
CA GLN A 45 9.37 -20.28 9.23
C GLN A 45 10.35 -19.64 8.24
N PHE A 46 9.85 -18.96 7.19
CA PHE A 46 10.69 -18.21 6.27
C PHE A 46 11.46 -17.09 6.96
N GLN A 47 10.80 -16.36 7.86
CA GLN A 47 11.42 -15.31 8.67
C GLN A 47 12.54 -15.88 9.53
N LYS A 48 12.31 -17.02 10.19
CA LYS A 48 13.35 -17.72 10.96
C LYS A 48 14.55 -18.10 10.08
N TRP A 49 14.34 -18.67 8.89
CA TRP A 49 15.46 -19.00 7.99
C TRP A 49 16.23 -17.78 7.48
N LYS A 50 15.53 -16.65 7.28
CA LYS A 50 16.17 -15.37 6.95
C LYS A 50 17.04 -14.88 8.11
N ASP A 51 16.50 -14.88 9.32
CA ASP A 51 17.18 -14.38 10.52
C ASP A 51 18.37 -15.27 10.92
N ASP A 52 18.24 -16.60 10.75
CA ASP A 52 19.33 -17.57 10.92
C ASP A 52 20.42 -17.43 9.82
N GLY A 53 20.21 -16.55 8.83
CA GLY A 53 21.15 -16.32 7.73
C GLY A 53 21.20 -17.48 6.72
N VAL A 54 20.28 -18.42 6.81
CA VAL A 54 20.24 -19.63 5.98
C VAL A 54 19.64 -19.34 4.60
N ALA A 55 18.67 -18.43 4.53
CA ALA A 55 17.97 -18.06 3.31
C ALA A 55 18.01 -16.55 3.03
N THR A 56 18.24 -16.18 1.77
CA THR A 56 18.14 -14.80 1.27
C THR A 56 16.89 -14.57 0.43
N GLY A 57 16.11 -15.62 0.19
CA GLY A 57 14.86 -15.63 -0.54
C GLY A 57 14.07 -16.90 -0.22
N GLY A 58 12.89 -17.05 -0.81
CA GLY A 58 12.16 -18.28 -0.68
C GLY A 58 11.19 -18.53 -1.82
N PHE A 59 10.68 -19.75 -1.88
CA PHE A 59 9.69 -20.18 -2.84
C PHE A 59 8.65 -21.08 -2.16
N VAL A 60 7.50 -21.23 -2.79
CA VAL A 60 6.45 -22.14 -2.31
C VAL A 60 6.29 -23.23 -3.34
N TRP A 61 6.37 -24.48 -2.89
CA TRP A 61 5.95 -25.61 -3.71
C TRP A 61 4.44 -25.78 -3.53
N VAL A 62 3.71 -25.53 -4.61
CA VAL A 62 2.24 -25.60 -4.60
C VAL A 62 1.85 -27.01 -5.03
N TYR A 63 1.27 -27.78 -4.12
CA TYR A 63 0.57 -29.02 -4.50
C TYR A 63 -0.63 -28.63 -5.36
N ASN A 64 -0.90 -29.36 -6.46
CA ASN A 64 -1.91 -29.09 -7.52
C ASN A 64 -3.32 -28.66 -7.03
N ASP A 65 -3.40 -27.50 -6.40
CA ASP A 65 -4.55 -26.93 -5.73
C ASP A 65 -4.52 -25.42 -5.98
N GLU A 66 -5.50 -24.98 -6.74
CA GLU A 66 -5.64 -23.60 -7.19
C GLU A 66 -6.48 -22.76 -6.21
N THR A 67 -6.92 -23.35 -5.09
CA THR A 67 -7.80 -22.66 -4.11
C THR A 67 -7.05 -21.80 -3.08
N TRP A 68 -5.71 -21.77 -3.13
CA TRP A 68 -4.88 -21.01 -2.22
C TRP A 68 -4.97 -19.49 -2.44
N ASP A 69 -4.88 -18.72 -1.35
CA ASP A 69 -4.87 -17.27 -1.41
C ASP A 69 -3.50 -16.74 -1.87
N LEU A 70 -3.33 -16.64 -3.19
CA LEU A 70 -2.12 -16.11 -3.82
C LEU A 70 -1.71 -14.73 -3.27
N ASN A 71 -2.67 -13.87 -2.92
CA ASN A 71 -2.36 -12.53 -2.40
C ASN A 71 -1.78 -12.59 -0.99
N ALA A 72 -2.32 -13.45 -0.13
CA ALA A 72 -1.78 -13.70 1.20
C ALA A 72 -0.34 -14.19 1.16
N TRP A 73 -0.04 -15.14 0.28
CA TRP A 73 1.30 -15.68 0.12
C TRP A 73 2.26 -14.67 -0.49
N ALA A 74 1.88 -13.97 -1.57
CA ALA A 74 2.74 -12.99 -2.22
C ALA A 74 3.10 -11.84 -1.27
N SER A 75 2.11 -11.27 -0.57
CA SER A 75 2.35 -10.18 0.39
C SER A 75 3.17 -10.62 1.59
N GLY A 76 2.92 -11.83 2.13
CA GLY A 76 3.71 -12.42 3.21
C GLY A 76 5.18 -12.63 2.81
N MET A 77 5.41 -13.27 1.67
CA MET A 77 6.76 -13.56 1.16
C MET A 77 7.54 -12.27 0.88
N ASN A 78 6.89 -11.28 0.27
CA ASN A 78 7.51 -9.98 0.03
C ASN A 78 7.88 -9.31 1.35
N ARG A 79 7.02 -9.33 2.39
CA ARG A 79 7.37 -8.79 3.71
C ARG A 79 8.60 -9.47 4.32
N VAL A 80 8.75 -10.79 4.16
CA VAL A 80 9.92 -11.51 4.67
C VAL A 80 11.17 -11.16 3.87
N PHE A 81 11.18 -11.38 2.55
CA PHE A 81 12.43 -11.35 1.80
C PHE A 81 12.73 -10.02 1.11
N LYS A 82 11.74 -9.36 0.49
CA LYS A 82 11.95 -8.03 -0.13
C LYS A 82 10.64 -7.37 -0.60
N ALA A 83 10.02 -6.58 0.27
CA ALA A 83 8.97 -5.65 -0.14
C ALA A 83 9.61 -4.38 -0.68
N ILE A 84 8.88 -3.65 -1.54
CA ILE A 84 9.30 -2.29 -1.88
C ILE A 84 9.23 -1.42 -0.62
N THR A 85 10.34 -0.77 -0.31
CA THR A 85 10.42 0.26 0.73
C THR A 85 10.39 1.63 0.08
N VAL A 86 9.56 2.53 0.62
CA VAL A 86 9.47 3.92 0.17
C VAL A 86 10.48 4.76 0.95
N PRO A 87 11.31 5.60 0.30
CA PRO A 87 12.13 6.59 0.99
C PRO A 87 11.27 7.48 1.90
N GLU A 88 11.74 7.78 3.11
CA GLU A 88 10.95 8.46 4.14
C GLU A 88 10.41 9.83 3.69
N ASP A 89 11.18 10.55 2.88
CA ASP A 89 10.80 11.85 2.28
C ASP A 89 9.72 11.75 1.19
N GLN A 90 9.38 10.53 0.76
CA GLN A 90 8.36 10.23 -0.25
C GLN A 90 7.13 9.52 0.33
N VAL A 91 7.11 9.23 1.63
CA VAL A 91 5.99 8.55 2.28
C VAL A 91 4.79 9.50 2.37
N ALA A 92 3.72 9.17 1.65
CA ALA A 92 2.46 9.91 1.72
C ALA A 92 1.50 9.28 2.75
N VAL A 93 1.49 7.95 2.84
CA VAL A 93 0.65 7.20 3.77
C VAL A 93 1.38 6.03 4.42
N ARG A 94 1.05 5.77 5.69
CA ARG A 94 1.34 4.51 6.37
C ARG A 94 0.06 3.71 6.58
N CYS A 95 0.05 2.49 6.07
CA CYS A 95 -1.03 1.51 6.16
C CYS A 95 -0.70 0.46 7.22
N TYR A 96 -1.65 0.17 8.11
CA TYR A 96 -1.45 -0.73 9.24
C TYR A 96 -2.47 -1.87 9.22
N SER A 97 -2.00 -3.07 9.56
CA SER A 97 -2.82 -4.28 9.57
C SER A 97 -3.79 -4.36 10.75
N GLU A 98 -3.53 -3.57 11.80
CA GLU A 98 -4.38 -3.52 12.98
C GLU A 98 -4.89 -2.11 13.26
N LYS A 99 -5.86 -2.01 14.16
CA LYS A 99 -6.38 -0.74 14.66
C LYS A 99 -5.31 0.04 15.44
N ASN A 100 -5.52 1.34 15.56
CA ASN A 100 -4.67 2.26 16.33
C ASN A 100 -3.21 2.30 15.87
N PHE A 101 -2.96 2.12 14.56
CA PHE A 101 -1.63 2.16 13.96
C PHE A 101 -0.68 1.05 14.46
N ASN A 102 -1.25 -0.14 14.72
CA ASN A 102 -0.53 -1.31 15.21
C ASN A 102 -0.40 -2.40 14.13
N GLY A 103 0.24 -3.51 14.48
CA GLY A 103 0.51 -4.61 13.58
C GLY A 103 1.63 -4.28 12.61
N TYR A 104 1.65 -4.93 11.45
CA TYR A 104 2.65 -4.60 10.43
C TYR A 104 2.27 -3.30 9.72
N CYS A 105 3.29 -2.54 9.33
CA CYS A 105 3.15 -1.25 8.66
C CYS A 105 3.75 -1.32 7.25
N VAL A 106 3.03 -0.75 6.28
CA VAL A 106 3.49 -0.57 4.90
C VAL A 106 3.36 0.90 4.53
N ALA A 107 4.44 1.49 4.02
CA ALA A 107 4.44 2.86 3.52
C ALA A 107 4.10 2.87 2.02
N LEU A 108 3.31 3.86 1.60
CA LEU A 108 2.95 4.10 0.20
C LEU A 108 3.27 5.55 -0.18
N PRO A 109 3.85 5.79 -1.37
CA PRO A 109 3.96 7.13 -1.91
C PRO A 109 2.63 7.56 -2.56
N MET A 110 2.59 8.77 -3.12
CA MET A 110 1.53 9.16 -4.06
C MET A 110 1.48 8.17 -5.23
N GLY A 111 0.28 7.75 -5.64
CA GLY A 111 0.14 6.81 -6.74
C GLY A 111 -1.18 6.02 -6.72
N LYS A 112 -1.29 5.11 -7.69
CA LYS A 112 -2.40 4.17 -7.83
C LYS A 112 -1.85 2.76 -7.62
N PHE A 113 -2.43 2.03 -6.68
CA PHE A 113 -1.97 0.71 -6.27
C PHE A 113 -3.12 -0.29 -6.36
N THR A 114 -3.05 -1.18 -7.35
CA THR A 114 -3.92 -2.36 -7.46
C THR A 114 -3.61 -3.36 -6.34
N GLN A 115 -4.43 -4.40 -6.19
CA GLN A 115 -4.15 -5.49 -5.26
C GLN A 115 -2.77 -6.13 -5.49
N ALA A 116 -2.36 -6.28 -6.75
CA ALA A 116 -1.07 -6.84 -7.11
C ALA A 116 0.07 -5.90 -6.69
N ASP A 117 -0.08 -4.59 -6.94
CA ASP A 117 0.91 -3.59 -6.51
C ASP A 117 1.06 -3.59 -4.99
N LEU A 118 -0.05 -3.57 -4.24
CA LEU A 118 -0.03 -3.60 -2.78
C LEU A 118 0.71 -4.83 -2.23
N ALA A 119 0.56 -6.00 -2.86
CA ALA A 119 1.30 -7.19 -2.46
C ALA A 119 2.81 -7.05 -2.64
N VAL A 120 3.28 -6.30 -3.65
CA VAL A 120 4.71 -5.98 -3.84
C VAL A 120 5.24 -5.08 -2.72
N TYR A 121 4.42 -4.17 -2.21
CA TYR A 121 4.73 -3.39 -1.00
C TYR A 121 4.54 -4.19 0.30
N GLY A 122 4.02 -5.42 0.23
CA GLY A 122 3.80 -6.28 1.38
C GLY A 122 2.46 -6.05 2.11
N LEU A 123 1.55 -5.25 1.55
CA LEU A 123 0.21 -5.08 2.11
C LEU A 123 -0.74 -6.14 1.50
N LYS A 124 -1.28 -7.01 2.35
CA LYS A 124 -2.28 -7.99 1.93
C LYS A 124 -3.62 -7.29 1.66
N ALA A 125 -4.33 -7.73 0.65
CA ALA A 125 -5.73 -7.37 0.45
C ALA A 125 -6.52 -7.68 1.72
N LYS A 126 -7.48 -6.81 2.03
CA LYS A 126 -8.37 -6.88 3.19
C LYS A 126 -7.69 -6.69 4.55
N ASP A 127 -6.36 -6.62 4.65
CA ASP A 127 -5.71 -6.42 5.95
C ASP A 127 -5.69 -4.96 6.44
N LEU A 128 -5.99 -3.98 5.59
CA LEU A 128 -5.95 -2.58 6.02
C LEU A 128 -7.00 -2.32 7.11
N ALA A 129 -6.55 -2.04 8.33
CA ALA A 129 -7.42 -1.75 9.47
C ALA A 129 -7.30 -0.30 9.95
N SER A 130 -6.12 0.31 9.83
CA SER A 130 -5.90 1.72 10.12
C SER A 130 -4.84 2.33 9.19
N PHE A 131 -4.84 3.66 9.06
CA PHE A 131 -3.81 4.36 8.27
C PHE A 131 -3.55 5.76 8.79
N GLU A 132 -2.32 6.23 8.57
CA GLU A 132 -1.86 7.57 8.87
C GLU A 132 -1.52 8.31 7.58
N LEU A 133 -2.13 9.48 7.37
CA LEU A 133 -1.69 10.42 6.33
C LEU A 133 -0.45 11.15 6.84
N VAL A 134 0.69 10.84 6.25
CA VAL A 134 1.99 11.47 6.59
C VAL A 134 2.12 12.79 5.84
N ASP A 135 1.76 12.80 4.55
CA ASP A 135 1.68 14.01 3.75
C ASP A 135 0.30 14.66 3.92
N SER A 136 0.26 15.78 4.64
CA SER A 136 -0.98 16.58 4.85
C SER A 136 -1.59 17.13 3.55
N THR A 137 -0.84 17.13 2.45
CA THR A 137 -1.29 17.57 1.13
C THR A 137 -1.90 16.45 0.31
N CYS A 138 -1.97 15.23 0.83
CA CYS A 138 -2.59 14.09 0.16
C CYS A 138 -4.00 13.76 0.68
N GLN A 139 -4.75 13.02 -0.12
CA GLN A 139 -5.96 12.33 0.26
C GLN A 139 -5.86 10.88 -0.23
N VAL A 140 -6.57 9.98 0.45
CA VAL A 140 -6.55 8.55 0.12
C VAL A 140 -7.93 8.04 -0.19
N ARG A 141 -8.02 7.29 -1.29
CA ARG A 141 -9.23 6.61 -1.73
C ARG A 141 -9.02 5.11 -1.62
N LEU A 142 -9.85 4.48 -0.81
CA LEU A 142 -9.81 3.05 -0.53
C LEU A 142 -10.92 2.37 -1.33
N TYR A 143 -10.58 1.33 -2.09
CA TYR A 143 -11.49 0.59 -2.94
C TYR A 143 -11.66 -0.83 -2.43
N THR A 144 -12.86 -1.37 -2.56
CA THR A 144 -13.11 -2.79 -2.28
C THR A 144 -12.80 -3.71 -3.46
N SER A 145 -12.65 -3.15 -4.66
CA SER A 145 -12.19 -3.88 -5.85
C SER A 145 -10.67 -3.96 -5.92
N THR A 146 -10.16 -4.84 -6.77
CA THR A 146 -8.72 -5.09 -6.94
C THR A 146 -8.01 -4.08 -7.84
N ASN A 147 -8.76 -3.34 -8.69
CA ASN A 147 -8.21 -2.51 -9.78
C ASN A 147 -8.54 -1.01 -9.66
N CYS A 148 -8.81 -0.53 -8.43
CA CYS A 148 -9.20 0.85 -8.12
C CYS A 148 -10.45 1.32 -8.88
N THR A 149 -11.48 0.47 -8.93
CA THR A 149 -12.76 0.76 -9.60
C THR A 149 -13.95 0.52 -8.66
N GLY A 150 -15.12 1.04 -9.00
CA GLY A 150 -16.34 0.80 -8.24
C GLY A 150 -16.35 1.48 -6.86
N SER A 151 -16.99 0.81 -5.88
CA SER A 151 -17.22 1.35 -4.55
C SER A 151 -15.92 1.76 -3.85
N SER A 152 -15.90 2.99 -3.35
CA SER A 152 -14.75 3.54 -2.64
C SER A 152 -15.14 4.56 -1.58
N ILE A 153 -14.23 4.74 -0.61
CA ILE A 153 -14.30 5.82 0.37
C ILE A 153 -13.08 6.73 0.20
N LEU A 154 -13.33 8.03 0.16
CA LEU A 154 -12.30 9.06 0.18
C LEU A 154 -12.05 9.53 1.61
N ARG A 155 -10.78 9.65 1.99
CA ARG A 155 -10.32 10.09 3.30
C ARG A 155 -9.30 11.22 3.16
N ARG A 156 -9.46 12.26 3.96
CA ARG A 156 -8.57 13.43 4.03
C ARG A 156 -7.87 13.57 5.39
N THR A 157 -8.08 12.61 6.26
CA THR A 157 -7.50 12.54 7.60
C THR A 157 -7.13 11.09 7.89
N SER A 158 -6.13 10.89 8.74
CA SER A 158 -5.79 9.59 9.31
C SER A 158 -7.01 8.92 9.95
N ALA A 159 -7.03 7.59 9.96
CA ALA A 159 -8.08 6.80 10.58
C ALA A 159 -7.46 5.73 11.47
N LYS A 160 -7.71 5.80 12.78
CA LYS A 160 -7.30 4.77 13.76
C LYS A 160 -8.06 3.45 13.59
N LEU A 161 -9.19 3.47 12.89
CA LEU A 161 -9.98 2.30 12.56
C LEU A 161 -10.82 2.62 11.31
N LEU A 162 -10.86 1.71 10.35
CA LEU A 162 -11.78 1.81 9.22
C LEU A 162 -13.23 1.58 9.67
N SER A 163 -14.20 2.13 8.94
CA SER A 163 -15.60 1.78 9.21
C SER A 163 -15.87 0.32 8.87
N THR A 164 -16.91 -0.26 9.47
CA THR A 164 -17.35 -1.65 9.21
C THR A 164 -17.66 -1.94 7.74
N ALA A 165 -18.01 -0.91 6.97
CA ALA A 165 -18.22 -1.02 5.52
C ALA A 165 -16.92 -1.32 4.74
N TYR A 166 -15.75 -1.01 5.29
CA TYR A 166 -14.45 -1.13 4.61
C TYR A 166 -13.43 -2.01 5.35
N THR A 167 -13.64 -2.28 6.65
CA THR A 167 -12.86 -3.29 7.39
C THR A 167 -12.93 -4.63 6.67
N ASP A 168 -11.80 -5.30 6.53
CA ASP A 168 -11.66 -6.60 5.84
C ASP A 168 -12.10 -6.62 4.36
N LYS A 169 -12.15 -5.45 3.72
CA LYS A 169 -12.69 -5.31 2.35
C LYS A 169 -11.81 -4.52 1.40
N VAL A 170 -10.87 -3.71 1.88
CA VAL A 170 -10.03 -2.87 1.01
C VAL A 170 -9.06 -3.75 0.23
N CYS A 171 -9.11 -3.68 -1.10
CA CYS A 171 -8.25 -4.47 -1.99
C CYS A 171 -7.35 -3.61 -2.89
N SER A 172 -7.63 -2.31 -3.03
CA SER A 172 -6.77 -1.39 -3.78
C SER A 172 -6.88 0.04 -3.28
N ILE A 173 -5.85 0.84 -3.52
CA ILE A 173 -5.66 2.16 -2.91
C ILE A 173 -5.20 3.17 -3.96
N VAL A 174 -5.76 4.39 -3.92
CA VAL A 174 -5.21 5.55 -4.62
C VAL A 174 -4.81 6.59 -3.59
N VAL A 175 -3.56 7.03 -3.64
CA VAL A 175 -3.03 8.16 -2.88
C VAL A 175 -2.81 9.30 -3.87
N GLU A 176 -3.58 10.37 -3.72
CA GLU A 176 -3.61 11.48 -4.67
C GLU A 176 -3.50 12.83 -3.95
N PRO A 177 -3.04 13.90 -4.62
CA PRO A 177 -3.06 15.23 -4.02
C PRO A 177 -4.47 15.59 -3.54
N ASN A 178 -4.57 16.10 -2.31
CA ASN A 178 -5.76 16.74 -1.81
C ASN A 178 -5.82 18.13 -2.46
N PRO A 179 -6.85 18.45 -3.25
CA PRO A 179 -7.01 19.77 -3.84
C PRO A 179 -7.37 20.80 -2.74
N THR A 180 -6.35 21.31 -2.05
CA THR A 180 -6.47 22.44 -1.11
C THR A 180 -6.68 23.74 -1.87
N ALA A 181 -7.27 24.74 -1.20
CA ALA A 181 -7.39 26.08 -1.74
C ALA A 181 -6.00 26.68 -2.05
N ILE A 182 -6.00 27.74 -2.87
CA ILE A 182 -4.83 28.45 -3.42
C ILE A 182 -3.67 28.55 -2.41
N LYS A 183 -2.51 27.99 -2.77
CA LYS A 183 -1.29 28.08 -1.96
C LYS A 183 -0.70 29.49 -1.95
N GLU A 184 -0.76 30.19 -3.08
CA GLU A 184 -0.27 31.57 -3.24
C GLU A 184 -1.08 32.31 -4.31
N ILE A 185 -1.36 33.60 -4.08
CA ILE A 185 -2.05 34.48 -5.03
C ILE A 185 -0.99 35.20 -5.86
N ASN A 186 -0.93 34.94 -7.18
CA ASN A 186 -0.15 35.79 -8.08
C ASN A 186 -0.98 37.03 -8.44
N SER A 187 -0.52 38.22 -8.04
CA SER A 187 -1.19 39.51 -8.22
C SER A 187 -1.04 40.12 -9.63
N ASP A 188 -0.30 39.47 -10.54
CA ASP A 188 0.14 40.09 -11.80
C ASP A 188 -0.94 40.20 -12.89
N THR A 189 -2.19 39.80 -12.62
CA THR A 189 -3.29 39.89 -13.59
C THR A 189 -4.19 41.12 -13.35
N PRO A 190 -4.55 41.89 -14.40
CA PRO A 190 -5.41 43.07 -14.32
C PRO A 190 -6.74 42.80 -13.59
N LYS A 191 -7.18 43.77 -12.79
CA LYS A 191 -8.45 43.71 -12.05
C LYS A 191 -9.63 43.62 -13.04
N ASN A 192 -10.55 42.67 -12.80
CA ASN A 192 -11.84 42.64 -13.48
C ASN A 192 -12.65 43.90 -13.09
N LYS A 193 -13.45 44.43 -14.03
CA LYS A 193 -14.27 45.65 -13.88
C LYS A 193 -15.27 45.57 -12.72
N ASN A 194 -15.61 44.37 -12.26
CA ASN A 194 -16.59 44.13 -11.19
C ASN A 194 -15.96 43.91 -9.80
N HIS A 195 -14.65 44.13 -9.62
CA HIS A 195 -13.91 43.97 -8.36
C HIS A 195 -13.88 42.57 -7.70
N GLU A 196 -14.70 41.60 -8.14
CA GLU A 196 -14.64 40.21 -7.68
C GLU A 196 -13.32 39.55 -8.15
N ALA A 197 -12.57 39.00 -7.20
CA ALA A 197 -11.34 38.30 -7.52
C ALA A 197 -11.66 36.83 -7.82
N ILE A 198 -11.51 36.44 -9.10
CA ILE A 198 -11.72 35.06 -9.58
C ILE A 198 -10.36 34.39 -9.76
N TYR A 199 -10.19 33.18 -9.26
CA TYR A 199 -8.96 32.39 -9.40
C TYR A 199 -9.29 30.96 -9.84
N ASN A 200 -8.37 30.35 -10.60
CA ASN A 200 -8.41 28.90 -10.83
C ASN A 200 -7.75 28.12 -9.67
N LEU A 201 -7.79 26.80 -9.74
CA LEU A 201 -7.16 25.92 -8.74
C LEU A 201 -5.63 26.09 -8.63
N ASN A 202 -4.99 26.67 -9.66
CA ASN A 202 -3.55 26.93 -9.68
C ASN A 202 -3.20 28.31 -9.08
N GLY A 203 -4.16 29.05 -8.53
CA GLY A 203 -3.92 30.40 -7.98
C GLY A 203 -3.77 31.49 -9.04
N GLN A 204 -3.98 31.17 -10.32
CA GLN A 204 -3.96 32.16 -11.39
C GLN A 204 -5.26 32.94 -11.35
N ARG A 205 -5.15 34.27 -11.29
CA ARG A 205 -6.30 35.16 -11.39
C ARG A 205 -6.89 35.10 -12.80
N LEU A 206 -8.20 34.94 -12.87
CA LEU A 206 -8.98 34.84 -14.09
C LEU A 206 -9.79 36.12 -14.32
N ASN A 207 -9.97 36.48 -15.60
CA ASN A 207 -10.81 37.63 -15.99
C ASN A 207 -12.31 37.28 -16.03
N LYS A 208 -12.65 35.98 -16.04
CA LYS A 208 -14.02 35.46 -16.01
C LYS A 208 -14.05 34.06 -15.40
N ILE A 209 -15.21 33.67 -14.89
CA ILE A 209 -15.46 32.30 -14.40
C ILE A 209 -15.32 31.31 -15.56
N GLN A 210 -14.69 30.17 -15.30
CA GLN A 210 -14.51 29.08 -16.26
C GLN A 210 -15.29 27.84 -15.84
N LYS A 211 -15.51 26.90 -16.77
CA LYS A 211 -16.07 25.58 -16.45
C LYS A 211 -15.16 24.85 -15.47
N GLY A 212 -15.71 24.28 -14.40
CA GLY A 212 -14.96 23.62 -13.33
C GLY A 212 -14.95 24.42 -12.02
N ILE A 213 -13.93 24.16 -11.18
CA ILE A 213 -13.81 24.79 -9.86
C ILE A 213 -13.09 26.14 -10.00
N ASN A 214 -13.72 27.18 -9.48
CA ASN A 214 -13.19 28.54 -9.37
C ASN A 214 -13.19 28.94 -7.89
N ILE A 215 -12.38 29.95 -7.54
CA ILE A 215 -12.46 30.62 -6.24
C ILE A 215 -12.84 32.08 -6.52
N VAL A 216 -13.98 32.51 -5.97
CA VAL A 216 -14.50 33.87 -6.09
C VAL A 216 -14.68 34.42 -4.68
N ASP A 217 -14.01 35.52 -4.37
CA ASP A 217 -14.03 36.17 -3.05
C ASP A 217 -13.77 35.19 -1.90
N GLY A 218 -12.77 34.33 -2.06
CA GLY A 218 -12.36 33.33 -1.07
C GLY A 218 -13.29 32.11 -0.95
N LYS A 219 -14.38 32.05 -1.72
CA LYS A 219 -15.30 30.91 -1.74
C LYS A 219 -15.08 30.05 -2.97
N LYS A 220 -15.04 28.72 -2.77
CA LYS A 220 -15.01 27.76 -3.88
C LYS A 220 -16.38 27.71 -4.55
N ILE A 221 -16.41 27.89 -5.87
CA ILE A 221 -17.61 27.80 -6.70
C ILE A 221 -17.37 26.78 -7.81
N MET A 222 -18.29 25.83 -8.00
CA MET A 222 -18.25 24.86 -9.08
C MET A 222 -19.24 25.28 -10.18
N VAL A 223 -18.74 25.48 -11.40
CA VAL A 223 -19.56 25.79 -12.57
C VAL A 223 -19.58 24.58 -13.50
N LYS A 224 -20.79 24.10 -13.78
CA LYS A 224 -21.03 22.92 -14.64
C LYS A 224 -20.87 23.24 -16.12
#